data_AF-A0A9D1NTM3-F1
#
_entry.id   AF-A0A9D1NTM3-F1
#
_cell.length_a   1.000
_cell.length_b   1.000
_cell.length_c   1.000
_cell.angle_alpha   90.00
_cell.angle_beta   90.00
_cell.angle_gamma   90.00
#
_symmetry.space_group_name_H-M   'P 1'
#
loop_
_entity.id
_entity.type
_entity.pdbx_description
1 polymer ?
#
loop_
_entity_poly.entity_id
_entity_poly.type
_entity_poly.pdbx_seq_one_letter_code
_entity_poly.pdbx_strand_id
1 'polypeptide(L)'
;MKKKITDAFLLMEEEFHFLMSVRGQRRYVGYPAKGDAPSRQESLSCLYGLVKKGYVTCTGEHFRVEERMAACIDGVGAAEMVLCAERTDGRIPARFLYLKESAPVTVCQRQPLKEDVLKLWQLPLKDWAGMLMEDGFFEENREEP
;
A
#
# COMPACT_ATOMS: atom_id res chain seq x y z
N MET A 1 21.66 10.93 3.82
CA MET A 1 20.45 11.45 4.50
C MET A 1 19.37 10.38 4.42
N LYS A 2 18.92 9.80 5.54
CA LYS A 2 17.76 8.90 5.54
C LYS A 2 16.52 9.75 5.20
N LYS A 3 16.00 9.67 3.97
CA LYS A 3 14.67 10.23 3.65
C LYS A 3 13.67 9.51 4.56
N LYS A 4 13.21 10.18 5.62
CA LYS A 4 12.06 9.70 6.39
C LYS A 4 10.91 9.64 5.38
N ILE A 5 10.37 8.44 5.14
CA ILE A 5 9.06 8.28 4.52
C ILE A 5 8.07 8.86 5.54
N THR A 6 7.90 10.18 5.54
CA THR A 6 7.03 10.92 6.48
C THR A 6 5.55 10.73 6.16
N ASP A 7 5.22 10.20 4.99
CA ASP A 7 3.86 10.07 4.48
C ASP A 7 3.50 8.62 4.19
N ALA A 8 3.67 7.76 5.19
CA ALA A 8 3.21 6.37 5.12
C ALA A 8 1.95 6.15 5.96
N PHE A 9 1.02 5.39 5.40
CA PHE A 9 -0.22 4.97 6.02
C PHE A 9 -0.11 3.55 6.54
N LEU A 10 -0.59 3.30 7.75
CA LEU A 10 -0.62 1.96 8.36
C LEU A 10 -2.06 1.46 8.44
N LEU A 11 -2.39 0.50 7.59
CA LEU A 11 -3.70 -0.12 7.51
C LEU A 11 -3.65 -1.55 8.05
N MET A 12 -4.68 -1.96 8.77
CA MET A 12 -4.94 -3.40 8.90
C MET A 12 -5.29 -3.94 7.51
N GLU A 13 -5.00 -5.21 7.23
CA GLU A 13 -5.42 -5.87 5.98
C GLU A 13 -6.91 -5.64 5.70
N GLU A 14 -7.74 -5.78 6.72
CA GLU A 14 -9.20 -5.61 6.63
C GLU A 14 -9.60 -4.18 6.25
N GLU A 15 -8.91 -3.16 6.79
CA GLU A 15 -9.17 -1.77 6.44
C GLU A 15 -8.75 -1.49 4.99
N PHE A 16 -7.64 -2.08 4.53
CA PHE A 16 -7.21 -1.97 3.14
C PHE A 16 -8.23 -2.63 2.20
N HIS A 17 -8.67 -3.86 2.49
CA HIS A 17 -9.72 -4.52 1.70
C HIS A 17 -11.03 -3.73 1.71
N PHE A 18 -11.43 -3.19 2.86
CA PHE A 18 -12.60 -2.33 2.97
C PHE A 18 -12.50 -1.12 2.04
N LEU A 19 -11.38 -0.38 2.07
CA LEU A 19 -11.16 0.78 1.19
C LEU A 19 -11.17 0.41 -0.30
N MET A 20 -10.52 -0.69 -0.68
CA MET A 20 -10.55 -1.20 -2.06
C MET A 20 -11.99 -1.54 -2.48
N SER A 21 -12.75 -2.22 -1.61
CA SER A 21 -14.13 -2.62 -1.89
C SER A 21 -15.06 -1.43 -2.10
N VAL A 22 -14.91 -0.35 -1.31
CA VAL A 22 -15.68 0.90 -1.44
C VAL A 22 -15.37 1.62 -2.77
N ARG A 23 -14.16 1.47 -3.31
CA ARG A 23 -13.78 1.98 -4.64
C ARG A 23 -14.24 1.07 -5.79
N GLY A 24 -14.97 -0.01 -5.49
CA GLY A 24 -15.43 -0.99 -6.48
C GLY A 24 -14.35 -1.97 -6.92
N GLN A 25 -13.17 -1.94 -6.28
CA GLN A 25 -12.04 -2.79 -6.63
C GLN A 25 -12.10 -4.09 -5.82
N ARG A 26 -12.68 -5.13 -6.44
CA ARG A 26 -12.83 -6.47 -5.83
C ARG A 26 -11.69 -7.44 -6.17
N ARG A 27 -10.87 -7.08 -7.15
CA ARG A 27 -9.70 -7.85 -7.58
C ARG A 27 -8.60 -6.87 -7.92
N TYR A 28 -7.43 -7.08 -7.35
CA TYR A 28 -6.20 -6.36 -7.68
C TYR A 28 -5.06 -7.37 -7.67
N VAL A 29 -4.06 -7.15 -8.51
CA VAL A 29 -2.90 -8.04 -8.67
C VAL A 29 -1.88 -7.71 -7.60
N GLY A 30 -1.24 -8.72 -7.00
CA GLY A 30 -0.21 -8.53 -5.98
C GLY A 30 -0.65 -9.03 -4.60
N TYR A 31 -0.82 -8.11 -3.65
CA TYR A 31 -1.14 -8.49 -2.27
C TYR A 31 -2.40 -9.36 -2.19
N PRO A 32 -2.44 -10.46 -1.41
CA PRO A 32 -3.57 -11.37 -1.40
C PRO A 32 -4.87 -10.63 -1.09
N ALA A 33 -5.80 -10.62 -2.05
CA ALA A 33 -7.13 -10.05 -1.89
C ALA A 33 -8.01 -11.03 -1.11
N LYS A 34 -8.66 -10.58 -0.03
CA LYS A 34 -9.79 -11.33 0.55
C LYS A 34 -10.94 -11.30 -0.46
N GLY A 35 -11.49 -12.49 -0.77
CA GLY A 35 -12.44 -12.69 -1.87
C GLY A 35 -13.87 -12.24 -1.59
N ASP A 36 -14.24 -12.09 -0.32
CA ASP A 36 -15.62 -11.80 0.09
C ASP A 36 -15.81 -10.31 0.44
N ALA A 37 -17.00 -9.80 0.16
CA ALA A 37 -17.39 -8.46 0.58
C ALA A 37 -17.55 -8.42 2.12
N PRO A 38 -17.05 -7.37 2.81
CA PRO A 38 -17.17 -7.27 4.26
C PRO A 38 -18.64 -7.17 4.67
N SER A 39 -19.00 -7.83 5.76
CA SER A 39 -20.29 -7.68 6.43
C SER A 39 -20.47 -6.24 6.94
N ARG A 40 -21.71 -5.91 7.34
CA ARG A 40 -22.01 -4.61 7.94
C ARG A 40 -21.17 -4.34 9.19
N GLN A 41 -20.98 -5.34 10.04
CA GLN A 41 -20.24 -5.19 11.28
C GLN A 41 -18.73 -4.99 11.02
N GLU A 42 -18.15 -5.75 10.09
CA GLU A 42 -16.76 -5.57 9.66
C GLU A 42 -16.54 -4.20 9.03
N SER A 43 -17.48 -3.76 8.19
CA SER A 43 -17.45 -2.43 7.57
C SER A 43 -17.44 -1.31 8.61
N LEU A 44 -18.31 -1.39 9.62
CA LEU A 44 -18.35 -0.40 10.72
C LEU A 44 -17.09 -0.41 11.57
N SER A 45 -16.53 -1.60 11.84
CA SER A 45 -15.27 -1.75 12.58
C SER A 45 -14.10 -1.11 11.83
N CYS A 46 -13.98 -1.39 10.52
CA CYS A 46 -12.96 -0.78 9.66
C CYS A 46 -13.09 0.75 9.62
N LEU A 47 -14.32 1.24 9.42
CA LEU A 47 -14.60 2.67 9.38
C LEU A 47 -14.20 3.37 10.69
N TYR A 48 -14.55 2.77 11.84
CA TYR A 48 -14.17 3.28 13.15
C TYR A 48 -12.64 3.30 13.34
N GLY A 49 -11.94 2.24 12.93
CA GLY A 49 -10.47 2.18 12.94
C GLY A 49 -9.84 3.29 12.10
N LEU A 50 -10.33 3.49 10.88
CA LEU A 50 -9.88 4.54 9.96
C LEU A 50 -10.14 5.96 10.49
N VAL A 51 -11.29 6.19 11.13
CA VAL A 51 -11.59 7.47 11.79
C VAL A 51 -10.64 7.72 12.96
N LYS A 52 -10.41 6.71 13.80
CA LYS A 52 -9.48 6.82 14.95
C LYS A 52 -8.05 7.12 14.50
N LYS A 53 -7.63 6.61 13.34
CA LYS A 53 -6.32 6.90 12.74
C LYS A 53 -6.24 8.27 12.07
N GLY A 54 -7.36 8.98 11.93
CA GLY A 54 -7.44 10.25 11.21
C GLY A 54 -7.39 10.11 9.69
N TYR A 55 -7.58 8.90 9.15
CA TYR A 55 -7.57 8.63 7.71
C TYR A 55 -8.94 8.85 7.07
N VAL A 56 -9.99 8.86 7.89
CA VAL A 56 -11.37 9.16 7.46
C VAL A 56 -11.96 10.20 8.40
N THR A 57 -12.60 11.22 7.85
CA THR A 57 -13.43 12.17 8.59
C THR A 57 -14.90 11.90 8.34
N CYS A 58 -15.73 12.00 9.38
CA CYS A 58 -17.18 11.84 9.31
C CYS A 58 -17.85 13.20 9.56
N THR A 59 -18.72 13.64 8.66
CA THR A 59 -19.54 14.86 8.83
C THR A 59 -20.98 14.55 9.24
N GLY A 60 -21.25 13.34 9.75
CA GLY A 60 -22.59 12.85 10.11
C GLY A 60 -23.35 12.23 8.94
N GLU A 61 -23.24 12.81 7.74
CA GLU A 61 -23.90 12.31 6.52
C GLU A 61 -22.93 11.66 5.53
N HIS A 62 -21.65 12.07 5.59
CA HIS A 62 -20.63 11.62 4.64
C HIS A 62 -19.34 11.24 5.34
N PHE A 63 -18.67 10.25 4.76
CA PHE A 63 -17.31 9.87 5.10
C PHE A 63 -16.38 10.36 4.00
N ARG A 64 -15.29 11.02 4.38
CA ARG A 64 -14.25 11.48 3.46
C ARG A 64 -12.92 10.87 3.86
N VAL A 65 -12.29 10.17 2.92
CA VAL A 65 -10.94 9.63 3.07
C VAL A 65 -9.93 10.77 2.90
N GLU A 66 -8.85 10.76 3.68
CA GLU A 66 -7.73 11.68 3.52
C GLU A 66 -7.15 11.58 2.11
N GLU A 67 -6.79 12.71 1.51
CA GLU A 67 -6.52 12.81 0.07
C GLU A 67 -5.32 11.95 -0.38
N ARG A 68 -4.25 11.91 0.40
CA ARG A 68 -3.04 11.14 0.07
C ARG A 68 -3.26 9.63 0.29
N MET A 69 -4.08 9.26 1.26
CA MET A 69 -4.56 7.89 1.42
C MET A 69 -5.42 7.48 0.21
N ALA A 70 -6.38 8.32 -0.19
CA ALA A 70 -7.22 8.07 -1.35
C ALA A 70 -6.36 7.90 -2.62
N ALA A 71 -5.34 8.74 -2.80
CA ALA A 71 -4.38 8.61 -3.89
C ALA A 71 -3.61 7.28 -3.86
N CYS A 72 -3.23 6.77 -2.68
CA CYS A 72 -2.62 5.45 -2.56
C CYS A 72 -3.58 4.34 -3.04
N ILE A 73 -4.80 4.33 -2.52
CA ILE A 73 -5.84 3.34 -2.87
C ILE A 73 -6.16 3.39 -4.38
N ASP A 74 -6.28 4.58 -4.95
CA ASP A 74 -6.50 4.76 -6.39
C ASP A 74 -5.31 4.28 -7.21
N GLY A 75 -4.08 4.50 -6.75
CA GLY A 75 -2.88 3.99 -7.39
C GLY A 75 -2.82 2.47 -7.42
N VAL A 76 -3.32 1.78 -6.38
CA VAL A 76 -3.47 0.31 -6.40
C VAL A 76 -4.51 -0.12 -7.43
N GLY A 77 -5.69 0.48 -7.40
CA GLY A 77 -6.82 0.09 -8.27
C GLY A 77 -6.64 0.44 -9.75
N ALA A 78 -5.80 1.42 -10.06
CA ALA A 78 -5.53 1.88 -11.43
C ALA A 78 -4.16 1.45 -11.97
N ALA A 79 -3.46 0.55 -11.27
CA ALA A 79 -2.15 0.06 -11.68
C ALA A 79 -2.24 -0.74 -12.99
N GLU A 80 -1.33 -0.44 -13.92
CA GLU A 80 -1.18 -1.15 -15.19
C GLU A 80 -0.22 -2.34 -15.05
N MET A 81 0.72 -2.21 -14.12
CA MET A 81 1.74 -3.22 -13.82
C MET A 81 1.97 -3.31 -12.32
N VAL A 82 2.24 -4.52 -11.84
CA VAL A 82 2.64 -4.76 -10.45
C VAL A 82 3.96 -5.51 -10.44
N LEU A 83 4.95 -4.94 -9.76
CA LEU A 83 6.22 -5.63 -9.47
C LEU A 83 6.22 -6.13 -8.03
N CYS A 84 6.60 -7.38 -7.83
CA CYS A 84 6.90 -7.93 -6.51
C CYS A 84 8.42 -7.90 -6.32
N ALA A 85 8.91 -7.11 -5.36
CA ALA A 85 10.31 -7.10 -4.96
C ALA A 85 10.47 -7.91 -3.68
N GLU A 86 11.23 -9.00 -3.76
CA GLU A 86 11.49 -9.93 -2.67
C GLU A 86 12.99 -10.00 -2.42
N ARG A 87 13.39 -10.04 -1.14
CA ARG A 87 14.78 -10.33 -0.77
C ARG A 87 14.95 -11.83 -0.59
N THR A 88 16.02 -12.37 -1.15
CA THR A 88 16.41 -13.78 -1.00
C THR A 88 16.67 -14.18 0.46
N ASP A 89 17.05 -13.24 1.32
CA ASP A 89 17.30 -13.50 2.75
C ASP A 89 16.03 -13.50 3.62
N GLY A 90 14.86 -13.14 3.06
CA GLY A 90 13.57 -13.13 3.74
C GLY A 90 13.46 -12.16 4.93
N ARG A 91 14.46 -11.31 5.19
CA ARG A 91 14.50 -10.44 6.39
C ARG A 91 13.56 -9.26 6.31
N ILE A 92 13.24 -8.82 5.09
CA ILE A 92 12.30 -7.74 4.82
C ILE A 92 11.13 -8.34 4.03
N PRO A 93 9.87 -8.08 4.46
CA PRO A 93 8.71 -8.52 3.70
C PRO A 93 8.73 -7.98 2.27
N ALA A 94 8.17 -8.78 1.36
CA ALA A 94 7.99 -8.40 -0.03
C ALA A 94 7.31 -7.04 -0.18
N ARG A 95 7.70 -6.30 -1.22
CA ARG A 95 7.06 -5.05 -1.63
C ARG A 95 6.32 -5.25 -2.92
N PHE A 96 5.07 -4.81 -2.95
CA PHE A 96 4.28 -4.70 -4.17
C PHE A 96 4.34 -3.25 -4.65
N LEU A 97 4.91 -3.03 -5.83
CA LEU A 97 4.98 -1.73 -6.49
C LEU A 97 3.91 -1.67 -7.58
N TYR A 98 2.93 -0.80 -7.38
CA TYR A 98 1.83 -0.56 -8.29
C TYR A 98 2.20 0.61 -9.21
N LEU A 99 2.44 0.28 -10.49
CA LEU A 99 2.95 1.19 -11.51
C LEU A 99 1.83 1.62 -12.45
N LYS A 100 1.84 2.91 -12.81
CA LYS A 100 0.97 3.51 -13.81
C LYS A 100 1.74 4.61 -14.54
N GLU A 101 1.54 4.75 -15.85
CA GLU A 101 2.22 5.77 -16.64
C GLU A 101 2.00 7.18 -16.07
N SER A 102 3.10 7.93 -15.93
CA SER A 102 3.12 9.33 -15.46
C SER A 102 2.48 9.59 -14.08
N ALA A 103 2.29 8.57 -13.25
CA ALA A 103 1.77 8.68 -11.89
C ALA A 103 2.83 8.28 -10.84
N PRO A 104 2.72 8.75 -9.58
CA PRO A 104 3.51 8.21 -8.48
C PRO A 104 3.29 6.70 -8.32
N VAL A 105 4.35 5.98 -7.95
CA VAL A 105 4.28 4.56 -7.63
C VAL A 105 3.68 4.39 -6.26
N THR A 106 2.57 3.67 -6.16
CA THR A 106 2.06 3.22 -4.85
C THR A 106 2.83 1.98 -4.44
N VAL A 107 3.41 2.00 -3.25
CA VAL A 107 4.07 0.84 -2.67
C VAL A 107 3.23 0.30 -1.52
N CYS A 108 3.01 -1.01 -1.52
CA CYS A 108 2.41 -1.74 -0.43
C CYS A 108 3.41 -2.73 0.15
N GLN A 109 3.55 -2.77 1.47
CA GLN A 109 4.45 -3.68 2.17
C GLN A 109 3.82 -4.16 3.48
N ARG A 110 3.91 -5.46 3.78
CA ARG A 110 3.62 -5.95 5.15
C ARG A 110 4.61 -5.39 6.15
N GLN A 111 4.14 -5.13 7.37
CA GLN A 111 5.03 -4.79 8.47
C GLN A 111 5.77 -6.04 8.96
N PRO A 112 7.10 -5.99 9.18
CA PRO A 112 7.88 -7.16 9.60
C PRO A 112 7.43 -7.80 10.91
N LEU A 113 6.86 -7.00 11.82
CA LEU A 113 6.48 -7.43 13.17
C LEU A 113 4.96 -7.57 13.35
N LYS A 114 4.17 -7.23 12.33
CA LYS A 114 2.70 -7.24 12.36
C LYS A 114 2.20 -7.64 10.98
N GLU A 115 2.05 -8.95 10.76
CA GLU A 115 1.77 -9.50 9.43
C GLU A 115 0.42 -9.05 8.86
N ASP A 116 -0.51 -8.68 9.74
CA ASP A 116 -1.83 -8.14 9.45
C ASP A 116 -1.84 -6.62 9.20
N VAL A 117 -0.69 -5.95 9.29
CA VAL A 117 -0.54 -4.52 9.05
C VAL A 117 0.21 -4.27 7.74
N LEU A 118 -0.46 -3.53 6.87
CA LEU A 118 0.05 -3.01 5.63
C LEU A 118 0.55 -1.58 5.81
N LYS A 119 1.69 -1.29 5.17
CA LYS A 119 2.20 0.06 4.99
C LYS A 119 2.01 0.46 3.54
N LEU A 120 1.32 1.58 3.33
CA LEU A 120 1.14 2.20 2.02
C LEU A 120 1.80 3.56 1.96
N TRP A 121 2.45 3.86 0.85
CA TRP A 121 2.97 5.18 0.55
C TRP A 121 3.12 5.36 -0.95
N GLN A 122 3.26 6.61 -1.38
CA GLN A 122 3.59 6.95 -2.76
C GLN A 122 5.00 7.52 -2.85
N LEU A 123 5.63 7.31 -4.00
CA LEU A 123 6.88 7.95 -4.35
C LEU A 123 6.92 8.29 -5.85
N PRO A 124 7.72 9.28 -6.28
CA PRO A 124 7.81 9.65 -7.69
C PRO A 124 8.24 8.47 -8.58
N LEU A 125 7.70 8.37 -9.80
CA LEU A 125 8.03 7.30 -10.75
C LEU A 125 9.53 7.15 -11.01
N LYS A 126 10.31 8.22 -10.96
CA LYS A 126 11.76 8.16 -11.16
C LYS A 126 12.54 7.61 -9.94
N ASP A 127 11.92 7.55 -8.77
CA ASP A 127 12.61 7.24 -7.50
C ASP A 127 12.47 5.74 -7.10
N TRP A 128 11.60 4.95 -7.75
CA TRP A 128 11.28 3.58 -7.27
C TRP A 128 12.44 2.60 -7.37
N ALA A 129 13.20 2.64 -8.47
CA ALA A 129 14.34 1.74 -8.66
C ALA A 129 15.45 2.05 -7.64
N GLY A 130 15.74 3.33 -7.41
CA GLY A 130 16.68 3.80 -6.40
C GLY A 130 16.32 3.30 -5.00
N MET A 131 15.05 3.40 -4.61
CA MET A 131 14.56 2.87 -3.33
C MET A 131 14.80 1.37 -3.18
N LEU A 132 14.58 0.57 -4.24
CA LEU A 132 14.81 -0.88 -4.18
C LEU A 132 16.29 -1.24 -4.06
N MET A 133 17.17 -0.52 -4.75
CA MET A 133 18.62 -0.70 -4.62
C MET A 133 19.13 -0.31 -3.23
N GLU A 134 18.72 0.85 -2.70
CA GLU A 134 19.10 1.32 -1.36
C GLU A 134 18.68 0.34 -0.25
N ASP A 135 17.52 -0.31 -0.41
CA ASP A 135 17.00 -1.28 0.55
C ASP A 135 17.52 -2.72 0.32
N GLY A 136 18.41 -2.90 -0.66
CA GLY A 136 19.06 -4.18 -0.97
C GLY A 136 18.13 -5.23 -1.56
N PHE A 137 17.08 -4.81 -2.28
CA PHE A 137 16.24 -5.72 -3.08
C PHE A 137 16.87 -6.07 -4.43
N PHE A 138 17.86 -5.29 -4.86
CA PHE A 138 18.72 -5.62 -5.99
C PHE A 138 20.17 -5.56 -5.51
N GLU A 139 20.95 -6.57 -5.85
CA GLU A 139 22.40 -6.48 -5.78
C GLU A 139 22.88 -5.72 -7.02
N GLU A 140 23.79 -4.76 -6.86
CA GLU A 140 24.53 -4.24 -8.00
C GLU A 140 25.23 -5.46 -8.63
N ASN A 141 24.88 -5.77 -9.89
CA ASN A 141 25.71 -6.65 -10.71
C ASN A 141 27.07 -5.96 -10.84
N ARG A 142 27.96 -6.23 -9.89
CA ARG A 142 29.39 -6.04 -10.10
C ARG A 142 29.74 -7.08 -11.12
N GLU A 143 29.86 -6.68 -12.38
CA GLU A 143 30.58 -7.47 -13.37
C GLU A 143 31.90 -7.88 -12.70
N GLU A 144 32.06 -9.19 -12.48
CA GLU A 144 33.32 -9.73 -12.00
C GLU A 144 34.42 -9.34 -13.01
N PRO A 145 35.58 -8.86 -12.54
CA PRO A 145 36.67 -8.40 -13.40
C PRO A 145 37.26 -9.51 -14.29
#